data_AF-A0A9P6H0W7-F1
#
_entry.id   AF-A0A9P6H0W7-F1
#
_cell.length_a   1.000
_cell.length_b   1.000
_cell.length_c   1.000
_cell.angle_alpha   90.00
_cell.angle_beta   90.00
_cell.angle_gamma   90.00
#
_symmetry.space_group_name_H-M   'P 1'
#
loop_
_entity.id
_entity.type
_entity.pdbx_description
1 polymer ?
#
loop_
_entity_poly.entity_id
_entity_poly.type
_entity_poly.pdbx_seq_one_letter_code
_entity_poly.pdbx_strand_id
1 'polypeptide(L)'
;MVSKKIDSFLIGILERDEKYKSYLDKYYNLPKKMNRIITNLKLYKESAVFLNKVTKKEAPDYHTIIKKPIDIGTIQKKIPKYNSYSEFREDLDLIWTNCYTYNAGPFFIYCADTMKRAVETQEIPRIPVEKDPGFVGFNLHVEGLESRSQIKREDLKKVVAEIIKNAGFESSSLSCLEILCDVLEDKICSSFKEHGKNW
;
A
#
# COMPACT_ATOMS: atom_id res chain seq x y z
N MET A 1 18.96 11.45 23.68
CA MET A 1 19.56 10.11 23.52
C MET A 1 19.88 9.89 22.06
N VAL A 2 21.14 9.59 21.75
CA VAL A 2 21.70 9.47 20.41
C VAL A 2 21.02 8.31 19.67
N SER A 3 20.19 8.60 18.67
CA SER A 3 19.75 7.60 17.69
C SER A 3 20.96 7.23 16.85
N LYS A 4 21.74 6.25 17.29
CA LYS A 4 22.72 5.58 16.43
C LYS A 4 21.90 4.94 15.30
N LYS A 5 21.87 5.58 14.13
CA LYS A 5 21.34 4.98 12.91
C LYS A 5 22.11 3.68 12.73
N ILE A 6 21.45 2.55 12.96
CA ILE A 6 21.98 1.26 12.54
C ILE A 6 22.01 1.30 11.02
N ASP A 7 23.19 1.07 10.45
CA ASP A 7 23.41 1.07 9.00
C ASP A 7 22.50 0.02 8.34
N SER A 8 21.91 0.36 7.19
CA SER A 8 21.08 -0.58 6.42
C SER A 8 21.80 -1.87 6.07
N PHE A 9 23.13 -1.82 5.90
CA PHE A 9 23.97 -2.99 5.72
C PHE A 9 23.99 -3.90 6.95
N LEU A 10 24.16 -3.34 8.15
CA LEU A 10 24.17 -4.10 9.40
C LEU A 10 22.80 -4.73 9.68
N ILE A 11 21.73 -4.03 9.35
CA ILE A 11 20.36 -4.57 9.45
C ILE A 11 20.19 -5.76 8.52
N GLY A 12 20.62 -5.64 7.27
CA GLY A 12 20.56 -6.75 6.31
C GLY A 12 21.41 -7.97 6.70
N ILE A 13 22.48 -7.78 7.47
CA ILE A 13 23.24 -8.90 8.07
C ILE A 13 22.42 -9.56 9.19
N LEU A 14 21.90 -8.75 10.12
CA LEU A 14 21.19 -9.24 11.30
C LEU A 14 19.82 -9.87 10.96
N GLU A 15 19.14 -9.42 9.91
CA GLU A 15 17.87 -9.99 9.45
C GLU A 15 18.00 -11.44 8.95
N ARG A 16 19.20 -11.88 8.56
CA ARG A 16 19.46 -13.26 8.13
C ARG A 16 19.53 -14.24 9.28
N ASP A 17 19.73 -13.75 10.50
CA ASP A 17 19.78 -14.55 11.71
C ASP A 17 18.40 -14.52 12.38
N GLU A 18 17.73 -15.68 12.41
CA GLU A 18 16.39 -15.82 12.99
C GLU A 18 16.31 -15.34 14.44
N LYS A 19 17.43 -15.43 15.18
CA LYS A 19 17.53 -14.95 16.56
C LYS A 19 17.25 -13.45 16.68
N TYR A 20 17.70 -12.65 15.71
CA TYR A 20 17.58 -11.19 15.76
C TYR A 20 16.38 -10.66 14.97
N LYS A 21 15.78 -11.47 14.10
CA LYS A 21 14.63 -11.08 13.28
C LYS A 21 13.46 -10.50 14.10
N SER A 22 13.05 -11.20 15.15
CA SER A 22 11.94 -10.73 16.01
C SER A 22 12.25 -9.40 16.73
N TYR A 23 13.50 -9.21 17.15
CA TYR A 23 13.96 -7.98 17.78
C TYR A 23 13.99 -6.83 16.76
N LEU A 24 14.57 -7.04 15.58
CA LEU A 24 14.59 -6.04 14.52
C LEU A 24 13.20 -5.68 14.04
N ASP A 25 12.32 -6.67 13.92
CA ASP A 25 10.93 -6.44 13.53
C ASP A 25 10.23 -5.53 14.53
N LYS A 26 10.36 -5.81 15.83
CA LYS A 26 9.72 -5.01 16.87
C LYS A 26 10.31 -3.62 17.03
N TYR A 27 11.65 -3.50 17.04
CA TYR A 27 12.32 -2.26 17.45
C TYR A 27 12.80 -1.39 16.28
N TYR A 28 12.87 -1.94 15.06
CA TYR A 28 13.33 -1.22 13.88
C TYR A 28 12.29 -1.23 12.75
N ASN A 29 11.92 -2.40 12.21
CA ASN A 29 11.09 -2.48 11.00
C ASN A 29 9.67 -1.96 11.26
N LEU A 30 9.03 -2.36 12.36
CA LEU A 30 7.67 -1.96 12.69
C LEU A 30 7.57 -0.43 12.95
N PRO A 31 8.39 0.19 13.83
CA PRO A 31 8.42 1.65 13.97
C PRO A 31 8.72 2.38 12.67
N LYS A 32 9.64 1.88 11.84
CA LYS A 32 9.96 2.46 10.54
C LYS A 32 8.75 2.40 9.59
N LYS A 33 8.05 1.27 9.53
CA LYS A 33 6.82 1.10 8.74
C LYS A 33 5.73 2.07 9.20
N MET A 34 5.46 2.15 10.49
CA MET A 34 4.42 3.04 11.05
C MET A 34 4.75 4.52 10.79
N ASN A 35 6.02 4.93 10.99
CA ASN A 35 6.45 6.29 10.68
C ASN A 35 6.31 6.61 9.18
N ARG A 36 6.67 5.68 8.29
CA ARG A 36 6.49 5.87 6.84
C ARG A 36 5.01 6.13 6.50
N ILE A 37 4.10 5.34 7.07
CA ILE A 37 2.65 5.52 6.85
C ILE A 37 2.23 6.91 7.34
N ILE A 38 2.56 7.29 8.57
CA ILE A 38 2.19 8.61 9.11
C ILE A 38 2.75 9.75 8.25
N THR A 39 4.01 9.66 7.81
CA THR A 39 4.61 10.66 6.92
C THR A 39 3.85 10.74 5.60
N ASN A 40 3.50 9.61 4.99
CA ASN A 40 2.75 9.57 3.73
C ASN A 40 1.33 10.13 3.89
N LEU A 41 0.64 9.82 4.99
CA LEU A 41 -0.70 10.37 5.25
C LEU A 41 -0.67 11.89 5.35
N LYS A 42 0.37 12.47 5.97
CA LYS A 42 0.51 13.93 6.10
C LYS A 42 0.72 14.66 4.76
N LEU A 43 1.03 13.94 3.68
CA LEU A 43 1.14 14.54 2.34
C LEU A 43 -0.23 14.85 1.72
N TYR A 44 -1.30 14.20 2.20
CA TYR A 44 -2.66 14.46 1.73
C TYR A 44 -3.20 15.73 2.38
N LYS A 45 -3.80 16.62 1.58
CA LYS A 45 -4.46 17.84 2.09
C LYS A 45 -5.60 17.50 3.05
N GLU A 46 -6.29 16.39 2.83
CA GLU A 46 -7.38 15.85 3.64
C GLU A 46 -6.92 15.46 5.04
N SER A 47 -5.62 15.22 5.25
CA SER A 47 -5.08 14.89 6.57
C SER A 47 -5.19 16.05 7.56
N ALA A 48 -5.31 17.29 7.08
CA ALA A 48 -5.30 18.51 7.90
C ALA A 48 -6.29 18.48 9.06
N VAL A 49 -7.49 17.94 8.85
CA VAL A 49 -8.56 17.85 9.87
C VAL A 49 -8.32 16.76 10.92
N PHE A 50 -7.28 15.94 10.75
CA PHE A 50 -6.94 14.82 11.64
C PHE A 50 -5.55 14.96 12.28
N LEU A 51 -4.83 16.07 12.05
CA LEU A 51 -3.45 16.23 12.53
C LEU A 51 -3.35 16.42 14.05
N ASN A 52 -4.35 17.06 14.65
CA ASN A 52 -4.35 17.44 16.06
C ASN A 52 -5.69 17.06 16.71
N LYS A 53 -5.69 16.94 18.05
CA LYS A 53 -6.92 16.72 18.81
C LYS A 53 -7.94 17.83 18.57
N VAL A 54 -9.18 17.43 18.34
CA VAL A 54 -10.32 18.35 18.31
C VAL A 54 -10.46 19.04 19.67
N THR A 55 -10.45 20.37 19.65
CA THR A 55 -10.60 21.21 20.83
C THR A 55 -12.07 21.53 21.09
N LYS A 56 -12.40 21.87 22.34
CA LYS A 56 -13.75 22.34 22.70
C LYS A 56 -14.16 23.62 21.96
N LYS A 57 -13.19 24.43 21.50
CA LYS A 57 -13.46 25.64 20.73
C LYS A 57 -13.96 25.32 19.32
N GLU A 58 -13.39 24.28 18.69
CA GLU A 58 -13.82 23.82 17.37
C GLU A 58 -15.15 23.08 17.45
N ALA A 59 -15.35 22.30 18.52
CA ALA A 59 -16.52 21.44 18.70
C ALA A 59 -16.84 21.27 20.21
N PRO A 60 -17.75 22.09 20.78
CA PRO A 60 -18.01 22.13 22.23
C PRO A 60 -18.45 20.81 22.87
N ASP A 61 -19.22 20.00 22.14
CA ASP A 61 -19.79 18.72 22.56
C ASP A 61 -18.99 17.49 22.06
N TYR A 62 -17.87 17.69 21.34
CA TYR A 62 -17.09 16.58 20.79
C TYR A 62 -16.69 15.54 21.83
N HIS A 63 -16.20 15.99 22.99
CA HIS A 63 -15.71 15.09 24.06
C HIS A 63 -16.84 14.48 24.89
N THR A 64 -18.09 14.94 24.73
CA THR A 64 -19.26 14.29 25.35
C THR A 64 -19.76 13.16 24.46
N ILE A 65 -19.71 13.34 23.13
CA ILE A 65 -20.11 12.34 22.13
C ILE A 65 -19.00 11.29 21.93
N ILE A 66 -17.79 11.72 21.60
CA ILE A 66 -16.65 10.86 21.28
C ILE A 66 -15.89 10.46 22.55
N LYS A 67 -15.94 9.17 22.89
CA LYS A 67 -15.39 8.63 24.14
C LYS A 67 -13.88 8.39 24.10
N LYS A 68 -13.30 8.16 22.92
CA LYS A 68 -11.86 7.95 22.73
C LYS A 68 -11.32 8.89 21.65
N PRO A 69 -11.14 10.19 21.95
CA PRO A 69 -10.54 11.14 21.01
C PRO A 69 -9.11 10.76 20.64
N ILE A 70 -8.80 10.74 19.35
CA ILE A 70 -7.47 10.45 18.81
C ILE A 70 -7.24 11.23 17.51
N ASP A 71 -5.98 11.41 17.16
CA ASP A 71 -5.49 12.18 16.02
C ASP A 71 -4.14 11.62 15.56
N ILE A 72 -3.71 11.99 14.34
CA ILE A 72 -2.45 11.55 13.74
C ILE A 72 -1.24 11.95 14.59
N GLY A 73 -1.26 13.14 15.21
CA GLY A 73 -0.20 13.60 16.10
C GLY A 73 -0.05 12.74 17.35
N THR A 74 -1.18 12.32 17.95
CA THR A 74 -1.21 11.37 19.08
C THR A 74 -0.66 10.00 18.65
N ILE A 75 -1.11 9.46 17.51
CA ILE A 75 -0.64 8.17 16.98
C ILE A 75 0.87 8.21 16.74
N GLN A 76 1.39 9.28 16.14
CA GLN A 76 2.82 9.44 15.86
C GLN A 76 3.65 9.37 17.15
N LYS A 77 3.19 10.01 18.23
CA LYS A 77 3.86 9.95 19.55
C LYS A 77 3.74 8.56 20.20
N LYS A 78 2.71 7.79 19.86
CA LYS A 78 2.46 6.43 20.38
C LYS A 78 3.23 5.35 19.61
N ILE A 79 3.85 5.65 18.46
CA ILE A 79 4.63 4.69 17.65
C ILE A 79 5.59 3.79 18.46
N PRO A 80 6.42 4.31 19.39
CA PRO A 80 7.33 3.46 20.17
C PRO A 80 6.64 2.53 21.18
N LYS A 81 5.33 2.72 21.41
CA LYS A 81 4.53 1.98 22.40
C LYS A 81 3.65 0.90 21.79
N TYR A 82 3.48 0.87 20.46
CA TYR A 82 2.72 -0.19 19.81
C TYR A 82 3.54 -1.48 19.79
N ASN A 83 2.93 -2.58 20.23
CA ASN A 83 3.55 -3.90 20.20
C ASN A 83 3.33 -4.63 18.88
N SER A 84 2.33 -4.20 18.11
CA SER A 84 1.99 -4.79 16.83
C SER A 84 1.51 -3.73 15.84
N TYR A 85 1.51 -4.09 14.56
CA TYR A 85 0.92 -3.26 13.52
C TYR A 85 -0.61 -3.14 13.69
N SER A 86 -1.28 -4.17 14.25
CA SER A 86 -2.73 -4.16 14.50
C SER A 86 -3.12 -3.04 15.45
N GLU A 87 -2.41 -2.89 16.57
CA GLU A 87 -2.70 -1.83 17.55
C GLU A 87 -2.58 -0.42 16.94
N PHE A 88 -1.61 -0.22 16.04
CA PHE A 88 -1.45 1.02 15.29
C PHE A 88 -2.58 1.23 14.29
N ARG A 89 -2.99 0.17 13.59
CA ARG A 89 -4.07 0.20 12.59
C ARG A 89 -5.42 0.49 13.22
N GLU A 90 -5.70 -0.09 14.38
CA GLU A 90 -6.90 0.15 15.18
C GLU A 90 -7.02 1.63 15.59
N ASP A 91 -5.92 2.26 16.03
CA ASP A 91 -5.91 3.67 16.36
C ASP A 91 -6.13 4.57 15.12
N LEU A 92 -5.63 4.18 13.94
CA LEU A 92 -5.94 4.86 12.68
C LEU A 92 -7.43 4.73 12.34
N ASP A 93 -7.99 3.51 12.41
CA ASP A 93 -9.43 3.29 12.15
C ASP A 93 -10.32 4.04 13.13
N LEU A 94 -9.87 4.22 14.37
CA LEU A 94 -10.58 5.00 15.37
C LEU A 94 -10.69 6.49 14.97
N ILE A 95 -9.71 7.06 14.26
CA ILE A 95 -9.83 8.43 13.73
C ILE A 95 -11.04 8.53 12.80
N TRP A 96 -11.14 7.63 11.82
CA TRP A 96 -12.20 7.66 10.82
C TRP A 96 -13.55 7.32 11.44
N THR A 97 -13.59 6.34 12.34
CA THR A 97 -14.80 5.95 13.09
C THR A 97 -15.35 7.12 13.93
N ASN A 98 -14.47 7.84 14.64
CA ASN A 98 -14.86 9.05 15.36
C ASN A 98 -15.37 10.14 14.41
N CYS A 99 -14.72 10.29 13.25
CA CYS A 99 -15.13 11.24 12.23
C CYS A 99 -16.57 10.96 11.76
N TYR A 100 -16.88 9.71 11.37
CA TYR A 100 -18.23 9.31 10.94
C TYR A 100 -19.28 9.38 12.05
N THR A 101 -18.87 9.16 13.31
CA THR A 101 -19.77 9.24 14.46
C THR A 101 -20.18 10.68 14.76
N TYR A 102 -19.24 11.63 14.68
CA TYR A 102 -19.48 13.02 15.03
C TYR A 102 -19.97 13.88 13.84
N ASN A 103 -19.48 13.61 12.63
CA ASN A 103 -19.72 14.45 11.46
C ASN A 103 -20.72 13.81 10.49
N ALA A 104 -21.75 14.56 10.09
CA ALA A 104 -22.65 14.20 8.99
C ALA A 104 -22.34 14.95 7.67
N GLY A 105 -21.43 15.91 7.71
CA GLY A 105 -21.10 16.75 6.55
C GLY A 105 -20.24 16.02 5.51
N PRO A 106 -20.51 16.19 4.20
CA PRO A 106 -19.84 15.43 3.14
C PRO A 106 -18.33 15.66 3.08
N PHE A 107 -17.85 16.84 3.47
CA PHE A 107 -16.43 17.17 3.50
C PHE A 107 -15.64 16.25 4.45
N PHE A 108 -16.10 16.08 5.68
CA PHE A 108 -15.39 15.27 6.69
C PHE A 108 -15.44 13.78 6.35
N ILE A 109 -16.55 13.31 5.80
CA ILE A 109 -16.71 11.94 5.31
C ILE A 109 -15.73 11.70 4.15
N TYR A 110 -15.67 12.59 3.16
CA TYR A 110 -14.72 12.52 2.05
C TYR A 110 -13.26 12.49 2.55
N CYS A 111 -12.90 13.33 3.52
CA CYS A 111 -11.57 13.32 4.11
C CYS A 111 -11.27 11.96 4.78
N ALA A 112 -12.19 11.44 5.60
CA ALA A 112 -12.01 10.15 6.27
C ALA A 112 -11.87 8.99 5.27
N ASP A 113 -12.71 8.93 4.24
CA ASP A 113 -12.65 7.90 3.20
C ASP A 113 -11.36 7.97 2.39
N THR A 114 -10.87 9.18 2.12
CA THR A 114 -9.60 9.39 1.41
C THR A 114 -8.43 8.92 2.26
N MET A 115 -8.40 9.29 3.55
CA MET A 115 -7.33 8.89 4.46
C MET A 115 -7.35 7.38 4.74
N LYS A 116 -8.53 6.78 4.91
CA LYS A 116 -8.68 5.33 5.07
C LYS A 116 -8.11 4.57 3.87
N ARG A 117 -8.51 4.96 2.65
CA ARG A 117 -7.95 4.38 1.41
C ARG A 117 -6.44 4.60 1.30
N ALA A 118 -5.93 5.76 1.70
CA ALA A 118 -4.49 6.02 1.69
C ALA A 118 -3.74 5.03 2.58
N VAL A 119 -4.26 4.66 3.76
CA VAL A 119 -3.68 3.59 4.60
C VAL A 119 -3.73 2.24 3.90
N GLU A 120 -4.89 1.84 3.39
CA GLU A 120 -5.10 0.55 2.70
C GLU A 120 -4.13 0.39 1.52
N THR A 121 -3.88 1.44 0.74
CA THR A 121 -2.92 1.38 -0.38
C THR A 121 -1.47 1.12 0.04
N GLN A 122 -1.10 1.50 1.26
CA GLN A 122 0.25 1.24 1.82
C GLN A 122 0.40 -0.20 2.33
N GLU A 123 -0.72 -0.90 2.52
CA GLU A 123 -0.77 -2.29 2.97
C GLU A 123 -0.79 -3.29 1.81
N ILE A 124 -1.08 -2.82 0.60
CA ILE A 124 -1.02 -3.63 -0.62
C ILE A 124 0.41 -4.19 -0.78
N PRO A 125 0.59 -5.52 -0.72
CA PRO A 125 1.88 -6.13 -0.95
C PRO A 125 2.36 -5.79 -2.36
N ARG A 126 3.57 -5.25 -2.46
CA ARG A 126 4.27 -5.03 -3.72
C ARG A 126 5.48 -5.93 -3.77
N ILE A 127 5.63 -6.64 -4.87
CA ILE A 127 6.83 -7.42 -5.16
C ILE A 127 7.66 -6.64 -6.20
N PRO A 128 8.99 -6.64 -6.09
CA PRO A 128 9.84 -6.19 -7.19
C PRO A 128 9.43 -6.95 -8.45
N VAL A 129 9.28 -6.25 -9.57
CA VAL A 129 8.83 -6.87 -10.82
C VAL A 129 9.76 -8.03 -11.22
N GLU A 130 11.06 -7.88 -10.97
CA GLU A 130 12.09 -8.89 -11.25
C GLU A 130 11.98 -10.17 -10.40
N LYS A 131 11.24 -10.11 -9.29
CA LYS A 131 10.97 -11.25 -8.41
C LYS A 131 9.59 -11.85 -8.65
N ASP A 132 8.82 -11.31 -9.60
CA ASP A 132 7.58 -11.95 -10.01
C ASP A 132 7.89 -13.30 -10.66
N PRO A 133 7.13 -14.37 -10.34
CA PRO A 133 7.33 -15.69 -10.96
C PRO A 133 7.29 -15.65 -12.49
N GLY A 134 6.58 -14.69 -13.07
CA GLY A 134 6.50 -14.46 -14.51
C GLY A 134 7.65 -13.62 -15.08
N PHE A 135 8.64 -13.16 -14.31
CA PHE A 135 9.73 -12.35 -14.89
C PHE A 135 10.80 -13.22 -15.55
N VAL A 136 11.04 -13.02 -16.86
CA VAL A 136 12.03 -13.77 -17.66
C VAL A 136 13.26 -12.95 -18.07
N GLY A 137 13.36 -11.69 -17.62
CA GLY A 137 14.47 -10.81 -17.98
C GLY A 137 14.51 -10.56 -19.49
N PHE A 138 15.59 -11.01 -20.13
CA PHE A 138 15.89 -10.69 -21.54
C PHE A 138 15.41 -11.72 -22.56
N ASN A 139 14.96 -12.90 -22.13
CA ASN A 139 14.56 -14.00 -23.02
C ASN A 139 13.05 -14.22 -22.98
N LEU A 140 12.29 -13.19 -23.36
CA LEU A 140 10.85 -13.27 -23.49
C LEU A 140 10.48 -14.18 -24.67
N HIS A 141 10.23 -15.46 -24.37
CA HIS A 141 9.57 -16.37 -25.30
C HIS A 141 8.09 -16.43 -24.95
N VAL A 142 7.24 -16.08 -25.91
CA VAL A 142 5.78 -16.06 -25.77
C VAL A 142 5.23 -17.05 -26.80
N GLU A 143 4.75 -18.19 -26.35
CA GLU A 143 4.15 -19.19 -27.24
C GLU A 143 2.69 -18.83 -27.54
N GLY A 144 2.24 -19.12 -28.77
CA GLY A 144 0.82 -19.02 -29.10
C GLY A 144 0.27 -17.61 -29.28
N LEU A 145 1.11 -16.56 -29.36
CA LEU A 145 0.66 -15.20 -29.68
C LEU A 145 -0.02 -15.08 -31.04
N GLU A 146 0.15 -16.07 -31.91
CA GLU A 146 -0.42 -16.10 -33.26
C GLU A 146 -1.83 -16.72 -33.29
N SER A 147 -2.29 -17.32 -32.18
CA SER A 147 -3.62 -17.91 -32.06
C SER A 147 -4.22 -17.77 -30.65
N ARG A 148 -5.45 -17.26 -30.60
CA ARG A 148 -6.23 -17.07 -29.36
C ARG A 148 -6.31 -18.32 -28.48
N SER A 149 -6.31 -19.52 -29.06
CA SER A 149 -6.45 -20.78 -28.31
C SER A 149 -5.17 -21.26 -27.64
N GLN A 150 -4.02 -20.62 -27.87
CA GLN A 150 -2.72 -21.10 -27.44
C GLN A 150 -1.98 -20.15 -26.48
N ILE A 151 -2.47 -18.93 -26.27
CA ILE A 151 -1.84 -17.97 -25.36
C ILE A 151 -1.92 -18.49 -23.93
N LYS A 152 -0.77 -18.78 -23.33
CA LYS A 152 -0.69 -19.21 -21.92
C LYS A 152 -0.69 -17.99 -21.00
N ARG A 153 -1.41 -18.10 -19.89
CA ARG A 153 -1.46 -17.05 -18.85
C ARG A 153 -0.07 -16.68 -18.32
N GLU A 154 0.82 -17.66 -18.20
CA GLU A 154 2.21 -17.43 -17.77
C GLU A 154 2.98 -16.54 -18.75
N ASP A 155 2.71 -16.66 -20.05
CA ASP A 155 3.37 -15.84 -21.05
C ASP A 155 2.84 -14.39 -21.05
N LEU A 156 1.55 -14.20 -20.74
CA LEU A 156 0.99 -12.86 -20.48
C LEU A 156 1.64 -12.20 -19.26
N LYS A 157 1.87 -12.96 -18.18
CA LYS A 157 2.57 -12.45 -16.98
C LYS A 157 3.97 -11.94 -17.31
N LYS A 158 4.71 -12.68 -18.16
CA LYS A 158 6.02 -12.25 -18.65
C LYS A 158 5.97 -10.94 -19.42
N VAL A 159 5.03 -10.83 -20.38
CA VAL A 159 4.86 -9.60 -21.18
C VAL A 159 4.47 -8.41 -20.28
N VAL A 160 3.52 -8.62 -19.36
CA VAL A 160 3.07 -7.58 -18.42
C VAL A 160 4.19 -7.12 -17.50
N ALA A 161 4.94 -8.05 -16.90
CA ALA A 161 6.08 -7.72 -16.04
C ALA A 161 7.12 -6.89 -16.81
N GLU A 162 7.44 -7.28 -18.05
CA GLU A 162 8.39 -6.56 -18.90
C GLU A 162 7.88 -5.15 -19.28
N ILE A 163 6.60 -4.99 -19.61
CA ILE A 163 5.98 -3.68 -19.88
C ILE A 163 6.08 -2.77 -18.66
N ILE A 164 5.75 -3.27 -17.47
CA ILE A 164 5.78 -2.49 -16.23
C ILE A 164 7.21 -2.04 -15.92
N LYS A 165 8.19 -2.94 -16.07
CA LYS A 165 9.61 -2.61 -15.87
C LYS A 165 10.08 -1.54 -16.86
N ASN A 166 9.76 -1.69 -18.14
CA ASN A 166 10.15 -0.73 -19.19
C ASN A 166 9.43 0.63 -19.05
N ALA A 167 8.26 0.66 -18.41
CA ALA A 167 7.59 1.90 -18.00
C ALA A 167 8.22 2.57 -16.76
N GLY A 168 9.28 1.99 -16.19
CA GLY A 168 10.03 2.53 -15.05
C GLY A 168 9.49 2.15 -13.68
N PHE A 169 8.56 1.20 -13.60
CA PHE A 169 8.04 0.72 -12.31
C PHE A 169 8.90 -0.43 -11.77
N GLU A 170 9.56 -0.20 -10.64
CA GLU A 170 10.42 -1.20 -10.00
C GLU A 170 9.63 -2.31 -9.28
N SER A 171 8.37 -2.05 -8.89
CA SER A 171 7.54 -3.00 -8.15
C SER A 171 6.06 -2.87 -8.51
N SER A 172 5.33 -3.99 -8.40
CA SER A 172 3.89 -4.06 -8.64
C SER A 172 3.19 -4.93 -7.60
N SER A 173 1.90 -4.70 -7.39
CA SER A 173 1.06 -5.62 -6.62
C SER A 173 0.59 -6.78 -7.50
N LEU A 174 0.43 -7.97 -6.93
CA LEU A 174 -0.08 -9.14 -7.67
C LEU A 174 -1.42 -8.87 -8.38
N SER A 175 -2.36 -8.20 -7.72
CA SER A 175 -3.65 -7.84 -8.32
C SER A 175 -3.51 -6.94 -9.56
N CYS A 176 -2.56 -5.99 -9.54
CA CYS A 176 -2.28 -5.14 -10.70
C CYS A 176 -1.74 -5.96 -11.87
N LEU A 177 -0.83 -6.90 -11.61
CA LEU A 177 -0.30 -7.81 -12.63
C LEU A 177 -1.41 -8.65 -13.25
N GLU A 178 -2.31 -9.21 -12.44
CA GLU A 178 -3.43 -10.01 -12.92
C GLU A 178 -4.42 -9.19 -13.76
N ILE A 179 -4.78 -7.99 -13.32
CA ILE A 179 -5.66 -7.09 -14.09
C ILE A 179 -5.02 -6.73 -15.44
N LEU A 180 -3.72 -6.44 -15.45
CA LEU A 180 -3.01 -6.13 -16.70
C LEU A 180 -2.93 -7.34 -17.62
N CYS A 181 -2.82 -8.56 -17.08
CA CYS A 181 -2.92 -9.78 -17.88
C CYS A 181 -4.30 -9.89 -18.53
N ASP A 182 -5.38 -9.69 -17.77
CA ASP A 182 -6.76 -9.73 -18.29
C ASP A 182 -6.97 -8.70 -19.42
N VAL A 183 -6.50 -7.46 -19.20
CA VAL A 183 -6.60 -6.38 -20.20
C VAL A 183 -5.77 -6.68 -21.45
N LEU A 184 -4.57 -7.23 -21.29
CA LEU A 184 -3.72 -7.60 -22.42
C LEU A 184 -4.34 -8.75 -23.22
N GLU A 185 -4.85 -9.77 -22.53
CA GLU A 185 -5.54 -10.90 -23.14
C GLU A 185 -6.74 -10.44 -23.97
N ASP A 186 -7.59 -9.58 -23.40
CA ASP A 186 -8.77 -9.05 -24.09
C ASP A 186 -8.40 -8.22 -25.33
N LYS A 187 -7.34 -7.39 -25.24
CA LYS A 187 -6.82 -6.63 -26.38
C LYS A 187 -6.31 -7.53 -27.49
N ILE A 188 -5.52 -8.56 -27.17
CA ILE A 188 -5.03 -9.52 -28.16
C ILE A 188 -6.22 -10.25 -28.82
N CYS A 189 -7.17 -10.73 -28.01
CA CYS A 189 -8.38 -11.39 -28.49
C CYS A 189 -9.23 -10.50 -29.41
N SER A 190 -9.33 -9.21 -29.09
CA SER A 190 -10.10 -8.25 -29.88
C SER A 190 -9.40 -7.90 -31.19
N SER A 191 -8.08 -7.74 -31.19
CA SER A 191 -7.29 -7.55 -32.41
C SER A 191 -7.49 -8.69 -33.42
N PHE A 192 -7.54 -9.94 -32.94
CA PHE A 192 -7.85 -11.10 -33.78
C PHE A 192 -9.25 -11.06 -34.38
N LYS A 193 -10.26 -10.53 -33.69
CA LYS A 193 -11.62 -10.38 -34.24
C LYS A 193 -11.69 -9.30 -35.31
N GLU A 194 -10.93 -8.22 -35.14
CA GLU A 194 -10.88 -7.11 -36.10
C GLU A 194 -10.16 -7.51 -37.39
N HIS A 195 -9.05 -8.24 -37.27
CA HIS A 195 -8.23 -8.68 -38.41
C HIS A 195 -8.67 -10.03 -39.00
N GLY A 196 -9.42 -10.84 -38.25
CA GLY A 196 -10.01 -12.12 -38.67
C GLY A 196 -11.21 -11.99 -39.62
N LYS A 197 -11.51 -10.79 -40.13
CA LYS A 197 -12.41 -10.61 -41.29
C LYS A 197 -11.70 -10.73 -42.64
N ASN A 198 -10.38 -10.94 -42.67
CA ASN A 198 -9.58 -11.00 -43.90
C ASN A 198 -8.71 -12.26 -44.02
N TRP A 199 -9.24 -13.44 -43.67
CA TRP A 199 -8.68 -14.73 -44.10
C TRP A 199 -9.83 -15.70 -44.41
#